data_AF-A0A7S1ITZ7-F1
#
_entry.id   AF-A0A7S1ITZ7-F1
#
_cell.length_a   1.000
_cell.length_b   1.000
_cell.length_c   1.000
_cell.angle_alpha   90.00
_cell.angle_beta   90.00
_cell.angle_gamma   90.00
#
_symmetry.space_group_name_H-M   'P 1'
#
loop_
_entity.id
_entity.type
_entity.pdbx_description
1 polymer ?
#
loop_
_entity_poly.entity_id
_entity_poly.type
_entity_poly.pdbx_seq_one_letter_code
_entity_poly.pdbx_strand_id
1 'polypeptide(L)'
;RRCLHTSPDVQWSDAVAAIAQAWAGQRTFSHSRPSDPTQRYTSNGQAAGENLYYTSYGAPAPDAESALQSWYDDEASLYVTGSNNYANPGYISAAGHFTQVVWKATTLVGCGFCSTGAQG
;
A
#
# COMPACT_ATOMS: atom_id res chain seq x y z
N ARG A 1 -6.86 0.11 -12.73
CA ARG A 1 -7.11 1.27 -11.83
C ARG A 1 -6.21 2.45 -12.16
N ARG A 2 -4.87 2.29 -12.22
CA ARG A 2 -3.93 3.38 -12.55
C ARG A 2 -4.15 4.05 -13.92
N CYS A 3 -4.60 3.28 -14.92
CA CYS A 3 -5.00 3.78 -16.23
C CYS A 3 -6.12 4.85 -16.21
N LEU A 4 -6.94 4.91 -15.15
CA LEU A 4 -7.97 5.93 -14.97
C LEU A 4 -7.40 7.29 -14.51
N HIS A 5 -6.11 7.33 -14.13
CA HIS A 5 -5.47 8.48 -13.48
C HIS A 5 -4.23 9.01 -14.22
N THR A 6 -4.03 8.64 -15.49
CA THR A 6 -2.80 8.98 -16.25
C THR A 6 -1.51 8.50 -15.55
N SER A 7 -1.64 7.46 -14.72
CA SER A 7 -0.52 6.84 -14.03
C SER A 7 -0.14 5.56 -14.77
N PRO A 8 1.12 5.41 -15.24
CA PRO A 8 1.57 4.22 -15.95
C PRO A 8 1.46 2.97 -15.08
N ASP A 9 1.39 1.81 -15.71
CA ASP A 9 1.41 0.54 -15.00
C ASP A 9 2.71 0.36 -14.22
N VAL A 10 2.60 -0.34 -13.09
CA VAL A 10 3.75 -0.74 -12.27
C VAL A 10 4.24 -2.11 -12.72
N GLN A 11 5.52 -2.36 -12.50
CA GLN A 11 6.12 -3.69 -12.66
C GLN A 11 6.31 -4.34 -11.30
N TRP A 12 6.21 -5.66 -11.26
CA TRP A 12 6.55 -6.40 -10.06
C TRP A 12 8.05 -6.30 -9.76
N SER A 13 8.41 -6.19 -8.49
CA SER A 13 9.79 -6.18 -8.02
C SER A 13 9.96 -7.14 -6.85
N ASP A 14 10.77 -8.17 -7.04
CA ASP A 14 11.12 -9.12 -5.98
C ASP A 14 11.86 -8.45 -4.82
N ALA A 15 12.64 -7.39 -5.10
CA ALA A 15 13.30 -6.62 -4.06
C ALA A 15 12.30 -5.88 -3.16
N VAL A 16 11.26 -5.27 -3.74
CA VAL A 16 10.18 -4.63 -2.96
C VAL A 16 9.34 -5.69 -2.23
N ALA A 17 9.08 -6.83 -2.87
CA ALA A 17 8.34 -7.92 -2.26
C ALA A 17 9.08 -8.51 -1.05
N ALA A 18 10.41 -8.65 -1.13
CA ALA A 18 11.23 -9.11 -0.01
C ALA A 18 11.15 -8.17 1.20
N ILE A 19 11.17 -6.85 0.98
CA ILE A 19 10.97 -5.84 2.03
C ILE A 19 9.57 -5.99 2.64
N ALA A 20 8.54 -6.02 1.79
CA ALA A 20 7.15 -6.15 2.24
C ALA A 20 6.92 -7.45 3.02
N GLN A 21 7.54 -8.56 2.60
CA GLN A 21 7.43 -9.85 3.25
C GLN A 21 8.16 -9.88 4.60
N ALA A 22 9.33 -9.26 4.69
CA ALA A 22 10.04 -9.10 5.96
C ALA A 22 9.22 -8.28 6.97
N TRP A 23 8.53 -7.23 6.49
CA TRP A 23 7.65 -6.42 7.34
C TRP A 23 6.36 -7.17 7.74
N ALA A 24 5.69 -7.83 6.80
CA ALA A 24 4.51 -8.65 7.10
C ALA A 24 4.83 -9.74 8.14
N GLY A 25 6.04 -10.29 8.11
CA GLY A 25 6.55 -11.26 9.09
C GLY A 25 6.64 -10.74 10.53
N GLN A 26 6.69 -9.43 10.74
CA GLN A 26 6.66 -8.82 12.08
C GLN A 26 5.29 -8.94 12.75
N ARG A 27 4.22 -9.27 11.98
CA ARG A 27 2.86 -9.47 12.48
C ARG A 27 2.32 -8.27 13.26
N THR A 28 2.69 -7.06 12.84
CA THR A 28 2.22 -5.80 13.40
C THR A 28 1.44 -5.02 12.35
N PHE A 29 0.30 -4.46 12.74
CA PHE A 29 -0.46 -3.56 11.87
C PHE A 29 -0.03 -2.11 12.12
N SER A 30 1.22 -1.83 11.78
CA SER A 30 1.82 -0.50 11.85
C SER A 30 2.80 -0.31 10.70
N HIS A 31 2.95 0.94 10.26
CA HIS A 31 3.89 1.26 9.19
C HIS A 31 5.34 1.03 9.61
N SER A 32 6.16 0.55 8.68
CA SER A 32 7.62 0.53 8.85
C SER A 32 8.19 1.93 9.01
N ARG A 33 9.36 2.03 9.65
CA ARG A 33 9.99 3.32 9.93
C ARG A 33 10.68 3.85 8.67
N PRO A 34 10.27 5.01 8.12
CA PRO A 34 10.87 5.55 6.90
C PRO A 34 12.36 5.91 7.06
N SER A 35 12.79 6.19 8.29
CA SER A 35 14.18 6.51 8.64
C SER A 35 15.07 5.28 8.80
N ASP A 36 14.50 4.06 8.85
CA ASP A 36 15.27 2.84 8.96
C ASP A 36 15.52 2.25 7.56
N PRO A 37 16.77 2.31 7.05
CA PRO A 37 17.10 1.83 5.72
C PRO A 37 16.84 0.32 5.57
N THR A 38 16.84 -0.44 6.67
CA THR A 38 16.63 -1.89 6.63
C THR A 38 15.17 -2.28 6.39
N GLN A 39 14.23 -1.34 6.55
CA GLN A 39 12.79 -1.62 6.50
C GLN A 39 12.09 -1.10 5.25
N ARG A 40 12.68 -0.13 4.54
CA ARG A 40 12.02 0.59 3.44
C ARG A 40 12.85 0.69 2.17
N TYR A 41 14.12 0.25 2.19
CA TYR A 41 15.01 0.44 1.06
C TYR A 41 15.41 -0.89 0.44
N THR A 42 15.37 -0.95 -0.88
CA THR A 42 15.94 -2.05 -1.66
C THR A 42 17.46 -2.06 -1.54
N SER A 43 18.10 -3.16 -1.93
CA SER A 43 19.56 -3.31 -1.87
C SER A 43 20.34 -2.28 -2.70
N ASN A 44 19.70 -1.67 -3.71
CA ASN A 44 20.25 -0.57 -4.51
C ASN A 44 19.86 0.83 -3.98
N GLY A 45 19.28 0.93 -2.78
CA GLY A 45 18.99 2.19 -2.08
C GLY A 45 17.72 2.90 -2.53
N GLN A 46 16.80 2.23 -3.22
CA GLN A 46 15.51 2.84 -3.59
C GLN A 46 14.54 2.72 -2.42
N ALA A 47 13.96 3.85 -2.00
CA ALA A 47 12.93 3.87 -0.97
C ALA A 47 11.57 3.38 -1.53
N ALA A 48 10.89 2.53 -0.78
CA ALA A 48 9.54 2.09 -1.03
C ALA A 48 8.51 2.87 -0.20
N GLY A 49 7.39 3.22 -0.82
CA GLY A 49 6.16 3.55 -0.09
C GLY A 49 5.52 2.30 0.51
N GLU A 50 4.45 2.44 1.28
CA GLU A 50 3.81 1.31 1.96
C GLU A 50 2.31 1.52 2.14
N ASN A 51 1.54 0.51 1.77
CA ASN A 51 0.13 0.35 2.14
C ASN A 51 -0.02 -0.91 2.98
N LEU A 52 -0.92 -0.89 3.97
CA LEU A 52 -1.20 -2.05 4.82
C LEU A 52 -2.68 -2.43 4.70
N TYR A 53 -2.94 -3.72 4.74
CA TYR A 53 -4.30 -4.27 4.76
C TYR A 53 -4.33 -5.46 5.71
N TYR A 54 -5.43 -5.59 6.45
CA TYR A 54 -5.66 -6.72 7.34
C TYR A 54 -7.13 -7.10 7.30
N THR A 55 -7.41 -8.35 7.64
CA THR A 55 -8.77 -8.82 7.92
C THR A 55 -8.84 -9.31 9.36
N SER A 56 -10.03 -9.22 9.95
CA SER A 56 -10.27 -9.67 11.32
C SER A 56 -10.19 -11.19 11.43
N TYR A 57 -9.93 -11.69 12.64
CA TYR A 57 -10.00 -13.12 12.92
C TYR A 57 -11.39 -13.68 12.55
N GLY A 58 -11.41 -14.81 11.83
CA GLY A 58 -12.64 -15.45 11.34
C GLY A 58 -13.22 -14.85 10.06
N ALA A 59 -12.68 -13.73 9.56
CA ALA A 59 -12.95 -13.25 8.21
C ALA A 59 -12.15 -14.06 7.18
N PRO A 60 -12.52 -14.00 5.88
CA PRO A 60 -11.67 -14.52 4.82
C PRO A 60 -10.23 -14.00 4.92
N ALA A 61 -9.28 -14.83 4.50
CA ALA A 61 -7.89 -14.43 4.44
C ALA A 61 -7.74 -13.18 3.55
N PRO A 62 -6.87 -12.23 3.91
CA PRO A 62 -6.61 -11.07 3.07
C PRO A 62 -6.08 -11.52 1.70
N ASP A 63 -6.60 -10.93 0.63
CA ASP A 63 -6.07 -11.08 -0.72
C ASP A 63 -5.82 -9.72 -1.37
N ALA A 64 -5.11 -9.74 -2.51
CA ALA A 64 -4.72 -8.54 -3.22
C ALA A 64 -5.92 -7.75 -3.75
N GLU A 65 -6.99 -8.41 -4.17
CA GLU A 65 -8.16 -7.75 -4.74
C GLU A 65 -8.99 -7.03 -3.67
N SER A 66 -9.16 -7.64 -2.51
CA SER A 66 -9.83 -7.06 -1.35
C SER A 66 -9.03 -5.89 -0.78
N ALA A 67 -7.70 -6.03 -0.70
CA ALA A 67 -6.81 -4.93 -0.32
C ALA A 67 -6.91 -3.77 -1.31
N LEU A 68 -6.86 -4.07 -2.61
CA LEU A 68 -7.02 -3.07 -3.65
C LEU A 68 -8.38 -2.39 -3.52
N GLN A 69 -9.50 -3.12 -3.44
CA GLN A 69 -10.85 -2.57 -3.28
C GLN A 69 -10.88 -1.55 -2.12
N SER A 70 -10.38 -1.96 -0.95
CA SER A 70 -10.29 -1.09 0.22
C SER A 70 -9.43 0.15 -0.03
N TRP A 71 -8.24 -0.01 -0.61
CA TRP A 71 -7.31 1.10 -0.82
C TRP A 71 -7.72 2.09 -1.90
N TYR A 72 -8.45 1.66 -2.93
CA TYR A 72 -8.74 2.51 -4.09
C TYR A 72 -10.22 2.82 -4.22
N ASP A 73 -11.10 1.82 -4.26
CA ASP A 73 -12.50 2.06 -4.57
C ASP A 73 -13.20 2.78 -3.42
N ASP A 74 -12.88 2.41 -2.18
CA ASP A 74 -13.48 3.02 -1.00
C ASP A 74 -12.93 4.44 -0.73
N GLU A 75 -11.68 4.71 -1.13
CA GLU A 75 -10.98 5.98 -0.84
C GLU A 75 -11.03 7.01 -1.99
N ALA A 76 -11.15 6.59 -3.26
CA ALA A 76 -11.03 7.48 -4.42
C ALA A 76 -12.05 8.63 -4.43
N SER A 77 -13.25 8.39 -3.89
CA SER A 77 -14.32 9.39 -3.81
C SER A 77 -13.97 10.59 -2.93
N LEU A 78 -13.02 10.44 -2.00
CA LEU A 78 -12.59 11.51 -1.10
C LEU A 78 -11.95 12.69 -1.85
N TYR A 79 -11.36 12.44 -3.03
CA TYR A 79 -10.80 13.48 -3.90
C TYR A 79 -11.83 14.14 -4.84
N VAL A 80 -13.11 13.76 -4.75
CA VAL A 80 -14.20 14.38 -5.51
C VAL A 80 -15.00 15.35 -4.64
N THR A 81 -15.29 14.98 -3.39
CA THR A 81 -16.26 15.69 -2.54
C THR A 81 -15.63 16.51 -1.41
N GLY A 82 -14.33 16.35 -1.15
CA GLY A 82 -13.61 17.01 -0.06
C GLY A 82 -13.15 18.43 -0.35
N SER A 83 -12.78 19.15 0.73
CA SER A 83 -12.12 20.47 0.68
C SER A 83 -10.75 20.41 0.00
N ASN A 84 -10.06 19.27 0.15
CA ASN A 84 -8.96 18.86 -0.70
C ASN A 84 -9.54 17.91 -1.76
N ASN A 85 -9.32 18.20 -3.04
CA ASN A 85 -9.87 17.44 -4.16
C ASN A 85 -8.97 17.60 -5.40
N TYR A 86 -9.37 17.07 -6.55
CA TYR A 86 -8.56 17.19 -7.77
C TYR A 86 -8.29 18.64 -8.21
N ALA A 87 -9.17 19.59 -7.89
CA ALA A 87 -9.00 21.01 -8.20
C ALA A 87 -8.19 21.78 -7.13
N ASN A 88 -8.18 21.28 -5.89
CA ASN A 88 -7.39 21.79 -4.78
C ASN A 88 -6.65 20.63 -4.09
N PRO A 89 -5.55 20.14 -4.70
CA PRO A 89 -4.90 18.93 -4.22
C PRO A 89 -4.21 19.18 -2.88
N GLY A 90 -4.39 18.23 -1.96
CA GLY A 90 -3.74 18.23 -0.67
C GLY A 90 -3.84 16.84 -0.04
N TYR A 91 -2.98 16.56 0.93
CA TYR A 91 -3.01 15.28 1.63
C TYR A 91 -4.35 15.10 2.37
N ILE A 92 -4.97 13.93 2.18
CA ILE A 92 -6.15 13.50 2.92
C ILE A 92 -5.74 12.22 3.64
N SER A 93 -5.71 12.26 4.98
CA SER A 93 -5.21 11.12 5.76
C SER A 93 -5.98 9.82 5.51
N ALA A 94 -7.27 9.92 5.17
CA ALA A 94 -8.13 8.78 4.86
C ALA A 94 -8.03 8.30 3.40
N ALA A 95 -7.24 8.98 2.55
CA ALA A 95 -7.06 8.63 1.14
C ALA A 95 -5.58 8.33 0.80
N GLY A 96 -4.77 8.04 1.84
CA GLY A 96 -3.34 7.77 1.70
C GLY A 96 -3.08 6.55 0.84
N HIS A 97 -3.86 5.47 1.01
CA HIS A 97 -3.67 4.26 0.23
C HIS A 97 -4.04 4.48 -1.23
N PHE A 98 -5.14 5.19 -1.50
CA PHE A 98 -5.55 5.55 -2.86
C PHE A 98 -4.45 6.32 -3.57
N THR A 99 -3.94 7.38 -2.95
CA THR A 99 -2.88 8.20 -3.56
C THR A 99 -1.62 7.40 -3.86
N GLN A 100 -1.25 6.44 -2.99
CA GLN A 100 -0.13 5.56 -3.26
C GLN A 100 -0.41 4.58 -4.41
N VAL A 101 -1.63 4.01 -4.51
CA VAL A 101 -2.02 3.14 -5.62
C VAL A 101 -1.89 3.85 -6.97
N VAL A 102 -2.27 5.12 -7.04
CA VAL A 102 -2.21 5.92 -8.28
C VAL A 102 -1.00 6.83 -8.39
N TRP A 103 -0.02 6.72 -7.49
CA TRP A 103 1.13 7.62 -7.48
C TRP A 103 1.93 7.47 -8.78
N LYS A 104 2.02 8.55 -9.56
CA LYS A 104 2.57 8.53 -10.92
C LYS A 104 4.04 8.12 -10.96
N ALA A 105 4.82 8.53 -9.96
CA ALA A 105 6.24 8.22 -9.86
C ALA A 105 6.53 6.80 -9.35
N THR A 106 5.52 6.10 -8.84
CA THR A 106 5.68 4.68 -8.46
C THR A 106 5.68 3.84 -9.72
N THR A 107 6.79 3.13 -9.95
CA THR A 107 7.00 2.27 -11.12
C THR A 107 7.15 0.80 -10.76
N LEU A 108 7.44 0.49 -9.49
CA LEU A 108 7.66 -0.85 -8.98
C LEU A 108 6.73 -1.14 -7.80
N VAL A 109 6.24 -2.37 -7.69
CA VAL A 109 5.44 -2.84 -6.57
C VAL A 109 5.89 -4.25 -6.16
N GLY A 110 5.76 -4.54 -4.87
CA GLY A 110 5.95 -5.87 -4.31
C GLY A 110 5.10 -6.00 -3.06
N CYS A 111 4.56 -7.19 -2.83
CA CYS A 111 3.64 -7.47 -1.71
C CYS A 111 4.20 -8.58 -0.83
N GLY A 112 3.91 -8.47 0.47
CA GLY A 112 4.18 -9.50 1.46
C GLY A 112 2.91 -9.85 2.20
N PHE A 113 2.80 -11.10 2.66
CA PHE A 113 1.63 -11.58 3.36
C PHE A 113 2.03 -12.38 4.60
N CYS A 114 1.26 -12.24 5.68
CA CYS A 114 1.38 -13.11 6.84
C CYS A 114 -0.02 -13.39 7.39
N SER A 115 -0.34 -14.67 7.59
CA SER A 115 -1.51 -15.06 8.37
C SER A 115 -1.13 -15.14 9.84
N THR A 116 -1.95 -14.58 10.72
CA THR A 116 -1.99 -15.01 12.12
C THR A 116 -2.61 -16.40 12.15
N GLY A 117 -1.83 -17.44 11.83
CA GLY A 117 -2.18 -18.78 12.29
C GLY A 117 -2.40 -18.71 13.79
N ALA A 118 -3.46 -19.35 14.29
CA ALA A 118 -3.80 -19.41 15.70
C ALA A 118 -2.50 -19.55 16.52
N GLN A 119 -2.19 -18.55 17.35
CA GLN A 119 -1.37 -18.85 18.51
C GLN A 119 -2.22 -19.79 19.35
N GLY A 120 -1.75 -21.03 19.50
CA GLY A 120 -2.34 -21.99 20.41
C GLY A 120 -2.31 -21.48 21.85
#